data_AF-A0A439SXC8-F1
#
_entry.id   AF-A0A439SXC8-F1
#
_cell.length_a   1.000
_cell.length_b   1.000
_cell.length_c   1.000
_cell.angle_alpha   90.00
_cell.angle_beta   90.00
_cell.angle_gamma   90.00
#
_symmetry.space_group_name_H-M   'P 1'
#
loop_
_entity.id
_entity.type
_entity.pdbx_description
1 polymer ?
#
loop_
_entity_poly.entity_id
_entity_poly.type
_entity_poly.pdbx_seq_one_letter_code
_entity_poly.pdbx_strand_id
1 'polypeptide(L)'
;MMDKTAIRLVVFKDGDHYIAQALEVDIAAQGDTPEEASRRLGIALNAEARDAKAEGRNLLDLGPAPETVRVLYEDRVVSREQKMVA
;
A
#
# COMPACT_ATOMS: atom_id res chain seq x y z
N MET A 1 -4.34 14.20 19.13
CA MET A 1 -4.73 12.83 18.71
C MET A 1 -4.06 12.61 17.37
N MET A 2 -3.28 11.54 17.21
CA MET A 2 -2.83 11.12 15.88
C MET A 2 -3.98 10.34 15.26
N ASP A 3 -4.61 10.88 14.23
CA ASP A 3 -5.63 10.18 13.47
C ASP A 3 -4.96 9.03 12.72
N LYS A 4 -5.10 7.83 13.28
CA LYS A 4 -4.63 6.62 12.61
C LYS A 4 -5.41 6.46 11.32
N THR A 5 -4.72 6.47 10.19
CA THR A 5 -5.36 6.29 8.88
C THR A 5 -5.33 4.82 8.51
N ALA A 6 -6.49 4.24 8.22
CA ALA A 6 -6.61 2.88 7.73
C ALA A 6 -6.37 2.85 6.22
N ILE A 7 -5.28 2.20 5.80
CA ILE A 7 -4.92 2.01 4.39
C ILE A 7 -5.23 0.57 4.01
N ARG A 8 -6.05 0.40 2.97
CA ARG A 8 -6.38 -0.90 2.40
C ARG A 8 -5.27 -1.33 1.48
N LEU A 9 -4.89 -2.60 1.60
CA LEU A 9 -3.86 -3.21 0.78
C LEU A 9 -4.40 -4.42 0.06
N VAL A 10 -3.85 -4.62 -1.12
CA VAL A 10 -4.27 -5.67 -2.03
C VAL A 10 -3.02 -6.36 -2.51
N VAL A 11 -3.02 -7.69 -2.50
CA VAL A 11 -1.90 -8.47 -3.01
C VAL A 11 -2.38 -9.29 -4.18
N PHE A 12 -1.68 -9.20 -5.31
CA PHE A 12 -1.96 -9.96 -6.52
C PHE A 12 -0.66 -10.53 -7.10
N LYS A 13 -0.79 -11.61 -7.89
CA LYS A 13 0.34 -12.24 -8.56
C LYS A 13 0.59 -11.59 -9.91
N ASP A 14 1.84 -11.26 -10.20
CA ASP A 14 2.30 -10.76 -11.49
C ASP A 14 3.60 -11.48 -11.91
N GLY A 15 3.51 -12.29 -12.98
CA GLY A 15 4.56 -13.23 -13.35
C GLY A 15 4.90 -14.19 -12.21
N ASP A 16 6.18 -14.22 -11.81
CA ASP A 16 6.70 -15.05 -10.73
C ASP A 16 6.71 -14.35 -9.36
N HIS A 17 6.23 -13.11 -9.28
CA HIS A 17 6.24 -12.30 -8.06
C HIS A 17 4.82 -11.94 -7.59
N TYR A 18 4.76 -11.37 -6.39
CA TYR A 18 3.56 -10.80 -5.79
C TYR A 18 3.73 -9.30 -5.61
N ILE A 19 2.71 -8.55 -5.99
CA ILE A 19 2.64 -7.10 -5.82
C ILE A 19 1.62 -6.81 -4.73
N ALA A 20 2.06 -6.07 -3.71
CA ALA A 20 1.19 -5.45 -2.73
C ALA A 20 1.01 -3.98 -3.12
N GLN A 21 -0.23 -3.50 -3.19
CA GLN A 21 -0.55 -2.09 -3.48
C GLN A 21 -1.46 -1.52 -2.39
N ALA A 22 -1.20 -0.27 -1.97
CA ALA A 22 -2.12 0.53 -1.17
C ALA A 22 -3.19 1.21 -2.05
N LEU A 23 -4.45 1.24 -1.61
CA LEU A 23 -5.54 1.84 -2.42
C LEU A 23 -5.67 3.35 -2.23
N GLU A 24 -5.42 3.82 -1.01
CA GLU A 24 -5.57 5.24 -0.63
C GLU A 24 -4.36 6.09 -0.99
N VAL A 25 -3.21 5.45 -1.24
CA VAL A 25 -1.95 6.11 -1.60
C VAL A 25 -1.25 5.34 -2.71
N ASP A 26 -0.66 6.04 -3.67
CA ASP A 26 0.07 5.42 -4.78
C ASP A 26 1.43 4.86 -4.34
N ILE A 27 1.39 3.82 -3.50
CA ILE A 27 2.54 3.10 -2.99
C ILE A 27 2.33 1.60 -3.22
N ALA A 28 3.35 0.97 -3.78
CA ALA A 28 3.41 -0.45 -4.05
C ALA A 28 4.70 -1.07 -3.51
N ALA A 29 4.69 -2.38 -3.29
CA ALA A 29 5.90 -3.16 -3.08
C ALA A 29 5.78 -4.56 -3.68
N GLN A 30 6.90 -5.11 -4.13
CA GLN A 30 6.97 -6.48 -4.65
C GLN A 30 7.65 -7.44 -3.68
N GLY A 31 7.29 -8.72 -3.72
CA GLY A 31 7.95 -9.80 -3.00
C GLY A 31 7.78 -11.14 -3.70
N ASP A 32 8.57 -12.14 -3.30
CA ASP A 32 8.51 -13.49 -3.87
C ASP A 32 7.35 -14.31 -3.27
N THR A 33 6.79 -13.85 -2.14
CA THR A 33 5.55 -14.36 -1.55
C THR A 33 4.58 -13.22 -1.23
N PRO A 34 3.28 -13.51 -1.05
CA PRO A 34 2.30 -12.51 -0.62
C PRO A 34 2.69 -11.80 0.68
N GLU A 35 3.19 -12.56 1.65
CA GLU A 35 3.59 -12.05 2.98
C GLU A 35 4.78 -11.12 2.86
N GLU A 36 5.74 -11.45 1.98
CA GLU A 36 6.88 -10.60 1.73
C GLU A 36 6.47 -9.27 1.09
N ALA A 37 5.60 -9.32 0.08
CA ALA A 37 5.08 -8.13 -0.59
C ALA A 37 4.32 -7.22 0.40
N SER A 38 3.42 -7.79 1.22
CA SER A 38 2.71 -7.03 2.27
C SER A 38 3.68 -6.44 3.30
N ARG A 39 4.68 -7.21 3.76
CA ARG A 39 5.68 -6.73 4.73
C ARG A 39 6.47 -5.54 4.17
N ARG A 40 6.95 -5.65 2.92
CA ARG A 40 7.70 -4.58 2.25
C ARG A 40 6.84 -3.34 2.04
N LEU A 41 5.58 -3.49 1.67
CA LEU A 41 4.64 -2.37 1.56
C LEU A 41 4.43 -1.67 2.91
N GLY A 42 4.35 -2.42 4.00
CA GLY A 42 4.29 -1.84 5.35
C GLY A 42 5.53 -1.00 5.70
N ILE A 43 6.72 -1.41 5.25
CA ILE A 43 7.95 -0.63 5.44
C ILE A 43 7.90 0.66 4.61
N ALA A 44 7.49 0.58 3.34
CA ALA A 44 7.35 1.74 2.46
C ALA A 44 6.35 2.77 3.03
N LEU A 45 5.15 2.33 3.43
CA LEU A 45 4.14 3.20 4.05
C LEU A 45 4.67 3.93 5.30
N ASN A 46 5.43 3.23 6.14
CA ASN A 46 6.02 3.83 7.35
C ASN A 46 7.20 4.77 7.04
N ALA A 47 7.91 4.58 5.93
CA ALA A 47 8.95 5.50 5.49
C ALA A 47 8.31 6.79 4.96
N GLU A 48 7.38 6.66 4.01
CA GLU A 48 6.66 7.80 3.42
C GLU A 48 5.88 8.60 4.46
N ALA A 49 5.25 7.94 5.44
CA ALA A 49 4.56 8.63 6.54
C ALA A 49 5.52 9.48 7.39
N ARG A 50 6.73 8.98 7.64
CA ARG A 50 7.76 9.72 8.40
C ARG A 50 8.28 10.92 7.62
N ASP A 51 8.51 10.75 6.32
CA ASP A 51 9.04 11.80 5.45
C ASP A 51 7.97 12.90 5.23
N ALA A 52 6.73 12.52 4.92
CA ALA A 52 5.60 13.44 4.85
C ALA A 52 5.46 14.26 6.14
N LYS A 53 5.53 13.60 7.30
CA LYS A 53 5.45 14.27 8.60
C LYS A 53 6.62 15.22 8.85
N ALA A 54 7.85 14.85 8.47
CA ALA A 54 9.03 15.71 8.62
C ALA A 54 8.90 17.00 7.79
N GLU A 55 8.15 16.95 6.70
CA GLU A 55 7.87 18.08 5.82
C GLU A 55 6.55 18.82 6.13
N GLY A 56 5.82 18.39 7.17
CA GLY A 56 4.52 18.97 7.53
C GLY A 56 3.38 18.62 6.55
N ARG A 57 3.55 17.57 5.75
CA ARG A 57 2.55 17.01 4.82
C ARG A 57 1.84 15.80 5.43
N ASN A 58 0.72 15.40 4.83
CA ASN A 58 0.05 14.14 5.15
C ASN A 58 0.44 13.07 4.12
N LEU A 59 0.56 11.81 4.55
CA LEU A 59 0.78 10.68 3.65
C LEU A 59 -0.28 10.61 2.53
N LEU A 60 -1.53 10.97 2.85
CA LEU A 60 -2.64 10.99 1.89
C LEU A 60 -2.48 12.04 0.78
N ASP A 61 -1.56 13.00 0.93
CA ASP A 61 -1.26 13.99 -0.10
C ASP A 61 -0.58 13.36 -1.33
N LEU A 62 -0.08 12.12 -1.22
CA LEU A 62 0.39 11.34 -2.37
C LEU A 62 -0.71 11.03 -3.38
N GLY A 63 -1.98 11.07 -2.96
CA GLY A 63 -3.11 10.71 -3.79
C GLY A 63 -3.27 9.20 -3.98
N PRO A 64 -4.48 8.74 -4.37
CA PRO A 64 -4.80 7.32 -4.45
C PRO A 64 -4.04 6.62 -5.57
N ALA A 65 -3.96 5.29 -5.47
CA ALA A 65 -3.46 4.46 -6.56
C ALA A 65 -4.26 4.69 -7.86
N PRO A 66 -3.63 4.53 -9.04
CA PRO A 66 -4.29 4.63 -10.33
C PRO A 66 -5.53 3.74 -10.42
N GLU A 67 -6.57 4.20 -11.12
CA GLU A 67 -7.84 3.48 -11.26
C GLU A 67 -7.66 2.09 -11.89
N THR A 68 -6.68 1.94 -12.79
CA THR A 68 -6.30 0.64 -13.39
C THR A 68 -5.92 -0.39 -12.33
N VAL A 69 -5.30 0.02 -11.21
CA VAL A 69 -4.96 -0.88 -10.10
C VAL A 69 -6.20 -1.28 -9.30
N ARG A 70 -7.19 -0.38 -9.18
CA ARG A 70 -8.51 -0.71 -8.61
C ARG A 70 -9.30 -1.69 -9.48
N VAL A 71 -9.12 -1.66 -10.79
CA VAL A 71 -9.75 -2.64 -11.70
C VAL A 71 -9.05 -3.99 -11.59
N LEU A 72 -7.71 -4.03 -11.54
CA LEU A 72 -6.95 -5.26 -11.27
C LEU A 72 -7.32 -5.90 -9.92
N TYR A 73 -7.71 -5.08 -8.94
CA TYR A 73 -8.16 -5.49 -7.61
C TYR A 73 -9.47 -6.32 -7.59
N GLU A 74 -10.32 -6.26 -8.61
CA GLU A 74 -11.56 -7.01 -8.58
C GLU A 74 -11.38 -8.47 -9.03
N ASP A 75 -10.40 -8.75 -9.89
CA ASP A 75 -10.35 -10.01 -10.64
C ASP A 75 -9.10 -10.89 -10.36
N ARG A 76 -8.01 -10.32 -9.79
CA ARG A 76 -6.71 -11.03 -9.63
C ARG A 76 -6.17 -11.07 -8.19
N VAL A 77 -7.01 -10.76 -7.20
CA VAL A 77 -6.57 -10.62 -5.80
C VAL A 77 -6.37 -11.95 -5.11
N VAL A 78 -5.19 -12.11 -4.52
CA VAL A 78 -4.80 -13.23 -3.66
C VAL A 78 -5.12 -12.93 -2.19
N SER A 79 -4.92 -11.70 -1.73
CA SER A 79 -5.19 -11.27 -0.34
C SER A 79 -5.67 -9.82 -0.25
N ARG A 80 -6.48 -9.54 0.78
CA ARG A 80 -6.96 -8.19 1.14
C ARG A 80 -6.65 -7.93 2.61
N GLU A 81 -5.97 -6.84 2.90
CA GLU A 81 -5.51 -6.46 4.24
C GLU A 81 -5.83 -4.99 4.54
N GLN A 82 -5.80 -4.61 5.81
CA GLN A 82 -5.80 -3.21 6.26
C GLN A 82 -4.61 -2.96 7.16
N LYS A 83 -3.91 -1.84 6.95
CA LYS A 83 -2.84 -1.38 7.83
C LYS A 83 -3.14 0.00 8.36
N MET A 84 -2.90 0.16 9.66
CA MET A 84 -2.94 1.47 10.32
C MET A 84 -1.59 2.14 10.15
N VAL A 85 -1.59 3.36 9.65
CA VAL A 85 -0.40 4.21 9.56
C VAL A 85 -0.59 5.43 10.47
N ALA A 86 0.49 5.89 11.10
CA ALA A 86 0.52 6.90 12.16
C ALA A 86 1.50 8.04 11.85
#